data_AF-Q2GTT3-F1
#
_entry.id   AF-Q2GTT3-F1
#
_cell.length_a   1.000
_cell.length_b   1.000
_cell.length_c   1.000
_cell.angle_alpha   90.00
_cell.angle_beta   90.00
_cell.angle_gamma   90.00
#
_symmetry.space_group_name_H-M   'P 1'
#
loop_
_entity.id
_entity.type
_entity.pdbx_description
1 polymer ?
#
loop_
_entity_poly.entity_id
_entity_poly.type
_entity_poly.pdbx_seq_one_letter_code
_entity_poly.pdbx_strand_id
1 'polypeptide(L)'
;MKFLTVIAALALGATNVQSHYIFQQFGLGSKKFAVYEHIRKNSNYNSPVTSLSSNDLRCNVGGNSGASTSVLDVKAGDSFTFISDTAVYHQGPISLYMSKAPGSVTEYDGSGDWFKIYDWGPTFNGGQSSWPMRSV
;
A
#
# COMPACT_ATOMS: atom_id res chain seq x y z
N MET A 1 -15.13 53.11 7.71
CA MET A 1 -15.50 51.67 7.87
C MET A 1 -15.90 51.11 6.51
N LYS A 2 -14.98 50.60 5.68
CA LYS A 2 -15.33 49.92 4.41
C LYS A 2 -14.16 49.22 3.68
N PHE A 3 -13.06 48.89 4.36
CA PHE A 3 -11.90 48.26 3.71
C PHE A 3 -11.32 47.05 4.44
N LEU A 4 -12.04 46.49 5.43
CA LEU A 4 -11.55 45.37 6.24
C LEU A 4 -12.25 44.02 5.99
N THR A 5 -13.19 43.94 5.05
CA THR A 5 -14.08 42.78 4.92
C THR A 5 -13.73 41.81 3.77
N VAL A 6 -12.62 42.01 3.05
CA VAL A 6 -12.34 41.24 1.81
C VAL A 6 -11.26 40.14 1.97
N ILE A 7 -10.50 40.10 3.07
CA ILE A 7 -9.38 39.15 3.19
C ILE A 7 -9.77 37.78 3.79
N ALA A 8 -10.97 37.64 4.38
CA ALA A 8 -11.37 36.40 5.05
C ALA A 8 -11.93 35.30 4.12
N ALA A 9 -12.11 35.54 2.82
CA ALA A 9 -12.81 34.62 1.93
C ALA A 9 -11.90 33.67 1.10
N LEU A 10 -10.57 33.79 1.18
CA LEU A 10 -9.64 32.99 0.36
C LEU A 10 -9.01 31.77 1.06
N ALA A 11 -9.35 31.49 2.32
CA ALA A 11 -8.75 30.38 3.07
C ALA A 11 -9.55 29.06 3.04
N LEU A 12 -10.69 28.99 2.37
CA LEU A 12 -11.64 27.85 2.43
C LEU A 12 -11.48 26.80 1.31
N GLY A 13 -10.39 26.81 0.53
CA GLY A 13 -10.32 26.03 -0.72
C GLY A 13 -9.24 24.95 -0.84
N ALA A 14 -8.33 24.78 0.12
CA ALA A 14 -7.30 23.75 0.01
C ALA A 14 -7.84 22.38 0.46
N THR A 15 -8.76 21.79 -0.33
CA THR A 15 -9.00 20.35 -0.23
C THR A 15 -7.72 19.67 -0.71
N ASN A 16 -7.00 19.01 0.21
CA ASN A 16 -5.96 18.08 -0.18
C ASN A 16 -6.64 16.95 -0.97
N VAL A 17 -6.63 17.04 -2.29
CA VAL A 17 -7.01 15.91 -3.15
C VAL A 17 -5.90 14.88 -2.97
N GLN A 18 -6.06 13.99 -2.01
CA GLN A 18 -5.16 12.86 -1.82
C GLN A 18 -5.44 11.87 -2.96
N SER A 19 -4.69 12.01 -4.05
CA SER A 19 -4.80 11.17 -5.26
C SER A 19 -4.08 9.82 -5.15
N HIS A 20 -3.61 9.42 -3.96
CA HIS A 20 -2.93 8.14 -3.78
C HIS A 20 -3.20 7.47 -2.42
N TYR A 21 -2.94 6.18 -2.34
CA TYR A 21 -3.12 5.34 -1.15
C TYR A 21 -1.87 4.49 -0.90
N ILE A 22 -1.66 4.10 0.36
CA ILE A 22 -0.57 3.21 0.77
C ILE A 22 -1.08 2.13 1.73
N PHE A 23 -0.70 0.87 1.48
CA PHE A 23 -0.91 -0.24 2.41
C PHE A 23 0.11 -0.18 3.54
N GLN A 24 -0.30 0.30 4.70
CA GLN A 24 0.60 0.61 5.82
C GLN A 24 0.28 -0.14 7.12
N GLN A 25 -0.79 -0.93 7.14
CA GLN A 25 -1.17 -1.77 8.27
C GLN A 25 -1.45 -3.21 7.86
N PHE A 26 -1.16 -4.13 8.78
CA PHE A 26 -1.42 -5.55 8.65
C PHE A 26 -2.45 -5.98 9.70
N GLY A 27 -3.24 -7.00 9.39
CA GLY A 27 -4.15 -7.66 10.31
C GLY A 27 -4.05 -9.18 10.17
N LEU A 28 -4.18 -9.91 11.27
CA LEU A 28 -4.17 -11.37 11.32
C LEU A 28 -5.39 -11.85 12.12
N GLY A 29 -6.28 -12.59 11.46
CA GLY A 29 -7.60 -12.89 12.02
C GLY A 29 -8.36 -11.61 12.38
N SER A 30 -8.77 -11.47 13.65
CA SER A 30 -9.46 -10.28 14.16
C SER A 30 -8.53 -9.18 14.67
N LYS A 31 -7.23 -9.42 14.76
CA LYS A 31 -6.25 -8.46 15.30
C LYS A 31 -5.79 -7.51 14.19
N LYS A 32 -5.90 -6.20 14.45
CA LYS A 32 -5.29 -5.13 13.64
C LYS A 32 -4.03 -4.62 14.34
N PHE A 33 -2.91 -4.56 13.63
CA PHE A 33 -1.63 -4.09 14.15
C PHE A 33 -1.40 -2.60 13.88
N ALA A 34 -0.42 -2.00 14.55
CA ALA A 34 -0.10 -0.59 14.40
C ALA A 34 0.48 -0.29 12.99
N VAL A 35 0.39 0.98 12.59
CA VAL A 35 0.92 1.48 11.32
C VAL A 35 2.43 1.21 11.25
N TYR A 36 2.88 0.55 10.18
CA TYR A 36 4.26 0.09 9.95
C TYR A 36 4.85 -0.87 11.00
N GLU A 37 4.03 -1.53 11.83
CA GLU A 37 4.54 -2.51 12.81
C GLU A 37 5.16 -3.73 12.10
N HIS A 38 4.39 -4.33 11.18
CA HIS A 38 4.78 -5.50 10.38
C HIS A 38 4.92 -5.20 8.88
N ILE A 39 4.97 -3.92 8.51
CA ILE A 39 5.12 -3.46 7.13
C ILE A 39 6.30 -2.51 7.08
N ARG A 40 7.22 -2.75 6.13
CA ARG A 40 8.38 -1.89 5.92
C ARG A 40 7.90 -0.50 5.53
N LYS A 41 8.36 0.51 6.27
CA LYS A 41 8.05 1.91 5.98
C LYS A 41 8.90 2.39 4.80
N ASN A 42 8.22 2.87 3.77
CA ASN A 42 8.84 3.48 2.60
C ASN A 42 9.15 4.97 2.84
N SER A 43 9.99 5.55 1.98
CA SER A 43 10.42 6.96 2.07
C SER A 43 9.73 7.89 1.07
N ASN A 44 9.03 7.37 0.08
CA ASN A 44 8.30 8.13 -0.95
C ASN A 44 6.81 8.37 -0.63
N TYR A 45 6.40 8.14 0.62
CA TYR A 45 5.02 8.30 1.09
C TYR A 45 4.01 7.54 0.20
N ASN A 46 2.86 8.10 -0.17
CA ASN A 46 1.88 7.40 -1.02
C ASN A 46 2.16 7.55 -2.53
N SER A 47 3.36 7.99 -2.95
CA SER A 47 3.70 8.08 -4.38
C SER A 47 3.92 6.69 -4.99
N PRO A 48 3.50 6.45 -6.24
CA PRO A 48 3.74 5.17 -6.91
C PRO A 48 5.20 5.01 -7.35
N VAL A 49 5.65 3.77 -7.46
CA VAL A 49 6.86 3.40 -8.23
C VAL A 49 6.43 3.19 -9.68
N THR A 50 6.95 4.01 -10.60
CA THR A 50 6.53 4.00 -12.01
C THR A 50 7.51 3.29 -12.95
N SER A 51 8.77 3.12 -12.53
CA SER A 51 9.78 2.44 -13.33
C SER A 51 9.72 0.92 -13.14
N LEU A 52 9.40 0.19 -14.21
CA LEU A 52 9.32 -1.27 -14.18
C LEU A 52 10.68 -1.97 -14.00
N SER A 53 11.79 -1.26 -14.20
CA SER A 53 13.14 -1.77 -13.98
C SER A 53 13.70 -1.42 -12.59
N SER A 54 12.97 -0.66 -11.76
CA SER A 54 13.44 -0.30 -10.42
C SER A 54 13.34 -1.48 -9.46
N ASN A 55 14.39 -1.68 -8.66
CA ASN A 55 14.36 -2.60 -7.52
C ASN A 55 13.33 -2.19 -6.45
N ASP A 56 12.91 -0.92 -6.42
CA ASP A 56 11.88 -0.43 -5.51
C ASP A 56 10.51 -1.10 -5.76
N LEU A 57 10.29 -1.79 -6.89
CA LEU A 57 9.07 -2.58 -7.08
C LEU A 57 8.92 -3.75 -6.10
N ARG A 58 10.00 -4.18 -5.45
CA ARG A 58 9.97 -5.29 -4.49
C ARG A 58 9.25 -4.91 -3.20
N CYS A 59 9.59 -3.76 -2.63
CA CYS A 59 9.14 -3.33 -1.30
C CYS A 59 8.90 -1.80 -1.18
N ASN A 60 8.75 -1.09 -2.30
CA ASN A 60 8.66 0.37 -2.42
C ASN A 60 9.97 1.12 -2.09
N VAL A 61 10.04 2.41 -2.41
CA VAL A 61 11.26 3.22 -2.24
C VAL A 61 11.67 3.26 -0.77
N GLY A 62 12.91 2.89 -0.49
CA GLY A 62 13.43 2.81 0.89
C GLY A 62 12.97 1.58 1.68
N GLY A 63 12.12 0.71 1.12
CA GLY A 63 11.63 -0.52 1.75
C GLY A 63 12.54 -1.74 1.55
N ASN A 64 13.73 -1.57 0.98
CA ASN A 64 14.63 -2.68 0.68
C ASN A 64 15.35 -3.23 1.93
N SER A 65 15.18 -2.61 3.10
CA SER A 65 15.70 -3.12 4.38
C SER A 65 14.55 -3.42 5.34
N GLY A 66 14.60 -4.59 5.99
CA GLY A 66 13.65 -4.98 7.04
C GLY A 66 14.17 -4.75 8.45
N ALA A 67 15.36 -4.14 8.62
CA ALA A 67 16.08 -4.11 9.90
C ALA A 67 15.31 -3.42 11.04
N SER A 68 14.43 -2.46 10.73
CA SER A 68 13.60 -1.72 11.69
C SER A 68 12.14 -2.19 11.73
N THR A 69 11.80 -3.27 11.02
CA THR A 69 10.43 -3.80 10.92
C THR A 69 10.30 -5.08 11.72
N SER A 70 9.24 -5.20 12.52
CA SER A 70 9.02 -6.42 13.29
C SER A 70 8.50 -7.57 12.42
N VAL A 71 8.89 -8.79 12.74
CA VAL A 71 8.48 -10.00 12.03
C VAL A 71 7.28 -10.62 12.74
N LEU A 72 6.26 -10.99 11.97
CA LEU A 72 5.05 -11.65 12.47
C LEU A 72 5.02 -13.10 11.99
N ASP A 73 4.87 -14.04 12.93
CA ASP A 73 4.63 -15.44 12.61
C ASP A 73 3.17 -15.63 12.18
N VAL A 74 2.99 -16.19 10.98
CA VAL A 74 1.68 -16.49 10.38
C VAL A 74 1.65 -17.96 9.99
N LYS A 75 0.60 -18.70 10.40
CA LYS A 75 0.49 -20.11 10.01
C LYS A 75 -0.03 -20.22 8.58
N ALA A 76 0.44 -21.21 7.85
CA ALA A 76 -0.10 -21.51 6.53
C ALA A 76 -1.60 -21.80 6.63
N GLY A 77 -2.40 -21.11 5.81
CA GLY A 77 -3.87 -21.19 5.83
C GLY A 77 -4.57 -20.11 6.68
N ASP A 78 -3.84 -19.36 7.51
CA ASP A 78 -4.43 -18.23 8.24
C ASP A 78 -4.87 -17.11 7.28
N SER A 79 -5.98 -16.45 7.62
CA SER A 79 -6.45 -15.27 6.90
C SER A 79 -5.80 -14.00 7.46
N PHE A 80 -5.37 -13.13 6.55
CA PHE A 80 -4.79 -11.83 6.86
C PHE A 80 -5.39 -10.71 6.01
N THR A 81 -5.18 -9.47 6.44
CA THR A 81 -5.67 -8.27 5.76
C THR A 81 -4.57 -7.23 5.67
N PHE A 82 -4.36 -6.65 4.48
CA PHE A 82 -3.64 -5.39 4.33
C PHE A 82 -4.62 -4.23 4.40
N ILE A 83 -4.26 -3.18 5.14
CA ILE A 83 -5.13 -2.02 5.38
C ILE A 83 -4.40 -0.79 4.87
N SER A 84 -5.07 -0.02 4.03
CA SER A 84 -4.55 1.23 3.46
C SER A 84 -4.89 2.44 4.33
N ASP A 85 -4.18 3.54 4.12
CA ASP A 85 -4.43 4.83 4.77
C ASP A 85 -5.75 5.49 4.34
N THR A 86 -6.16 5.25 3.09
CA THR A 86 -7.47 5.60 2.52
C THR A 86 -7.95 4.46 1.62
N ALA A 87 -9.23 4.43 1.27
CA ALA A 87 -9.78 3.42 0.39
C ALA A 87 -9.08 3.42 -0.99
N VAL A 88 -8.91 2.24 -1.58
CA VAL A 88 -8.41 2.11 -2.96
C VAL A 88 -9.50 2.58 -3.93
N TYR A 89 -9.19 3.51 -4.83
CA TYR A 89 -10.16 4.07 -5.79
C TYR A 89 -9.65 4.18 -7.23
N HIS A 90 -8.36 3.91 -7.49
CA HIS A 90 -7.88 3.78 -8.87
C HIS A 90 -8.16 2.38 -9.39
N GLN A 91 -8.83 2.32 -10.53
CA GLN A 91 -9.16 1.06 -11.17
C GLN A 91 -7.91 0.36 -11.68
N GLY A 92 -7.66 -0.85 -11.18
CA GLY A 92 -6.51 -1.65 -11.58
C GLY A 92 -6.39 -2.95 -10.79
N PRO A 93 -5.49 -3.83 -11.21
CA PRO A 93 -5.28 -5.10 -10.53
C PRO A 93 -4.64 -4.90 -9.16
N ILE A 94 -4.97 -5.78 -8.24
CA ILE A 94 -4.21 -5.97 -7.00
C ILE A 94 -3.68 -7.40 -7.05
N SER A 95 -2.36 -7.55 -6.95
CA SER A 95 -1.72 -8.86 -6.93
C SER A 95 -0.93 -9.02 -5.63
N LEU A 96 -0.98 -10.21 -5.05
CA LEU A 96 -0.18 -10.58 -3.89
C LEU A 96 0.88 -11.59 -4.30
N TYR A 97 2.11 -11.33 -3.86
CA TYR A 97 3.25 -12.20 -4.09
C TYR A 97 3.94 -12.52 -2.78
N MET A 98 4.66 -13.65 -2.78
CA MET A 98 5.57 -14.02 -1.70
C MET A 98 6.94 -14.32 -2.29
N SER A 99 7.97 -14.06 -1.49
CA SER A 99 9.35 -14.45 -1.79
C SER A 99 9.97 -15.05 -0.54
N LYS A 100 10.62 -16.19 -0.69
CA LYS A 100 11.28 -16.88 0.41
C LYS A 100 12.64 -16.23 0.67
N ALA A 101 12.82 -15.63 1.84
CA ALA A 101 14.13 -15.16 2.27
C ALA A 101 15.11 -16.34 2.38
N PRO A 102 16.35 -16.23 1.87
CA PRO A 102 17.37 -17.27 2.01
C PRO A 102 17.91 -17.39 3.44
N GLY A 103 17.66 -16.37 4.27
CA GLY A 103 18.03 -16.29 5.69
C GLY A 103 17.04 -15.41 6.45
N SER A 104 17.53 -14.54 7.33
CA SER A 104 16.66 -13.62 8.07
C SER A 104 15.91 -12.67 7.13
N VAL A 105 14.60 -12.53 7.32
CA VAL A 105 13.77 -11.59 6.54
C VAL A 105 14.10 -10.12 6.85
N THR A 106 14.72 -9.84 8.01
CA THR A 106 15.14 -8.48 8.38
C THR A 106 16.32 -7.98 7.54
N GLU A 107 17.12 -8.89 6.98
CA GLU A 107 18.29 -8.61 6.14
C GLU A 107 18.01 -8.81 4.65
N TYR A 108 16.83 -9.35 4.31
CA TYR A 108 16.47 -9.70 2.93
C TYR A 108 15.88 -8.51 2.17
N ASP A 109 16.45 -8.16 1.02
CA ASP A 109 16.01 -7.04 0.17
C ASP A 109 14.95 -7.43 -0.88
N GLY A 110 14.52 -8.69 -0.92
CA GLY A 110 13.57 -9.17 -1.92
C GLY A 110 14.19 -9.58 -3.26
N SER A 111 15.51 -9.75 -3.35
CA SER A 111 16.23 -10.09 -4.59
C SER A 111 16.08 -11.52 -5.12
N GLY A 112 15.48 -12.43 -4.34
CA GLY A 112 15.21 -13.80 -4.74
C GLY A 112 13.94 -13.95 -5.57
N ASP A 113 13.56 -15.20 -5.81
CA ASP A 113 12.39 -15.53 -6.63
C ASP A 113 11.07 -15.13 -5.95
N TRP A 114 10.13 -14.67 -6.77
CA TRP A 114 8.77 -14.31 -6.35
C TRP A 114 7.76 -15.23 -7.01
N PHE A 115 6.76 -15.66 -6.25
CA PHE A 115 5.60 -16.37 -6.77
C PHE A 115 4.32 -15.66 -6.37
N LYS A 116 3.35 -15.64 -7.28
CA LYS A 116 2.04 -15.03 -7.06
C LYS A 116 1.19 -15.97 -6.22
N ILE A 117 0.55 -15.44 -5.18
CA ILE A 117 -0.39 -16.19 -4.33
C ILE A 117 -1.85 -15.77 -4.55
N TYR A 118 -2.09 -14.57 -5.07
CA TYR A 118 -3.42 -14.08 -5.36
C TYR A 118 -3.41 -12.99 -6.44
N ASP A 119 -4.48 -12.91 -7.23
CA ASP A 119 -4.72 -11.81 -8.17
C ASP A 119 -6.19 -11.42 -8.17
N TRP A 120 -6.47 -10.13 -8.01
CA TRP A 120 -7.80 -9.56 -8.24
C TRP A 120 -7.83 -8.92 -9.62
N GLY A 121 -8.44 -9.64 -10.57
CA GLY A 121 -8.68 -9.15 -11.92
C GLY A 121 -10.01 -8.40 -12.09
N PRO A 122 -10.23 -7.79 -13.26
CA PRO A 122 -11.50 -7.16 -13.58
C PRO A 122 -12.55 -8.19 -14.00
N THR A 123 -13.81 -7.81 -13.88
CA THR A 123 -14.91 -8.40 -14.65
C THR A 123 -15.15 -7.56 -15.90
N PHE A 124 -15.45 -8.21 -17.03
CA PHE A 124 -15.74 -7.53 -18.28
C PHE A 124 -17.21 -7.72 -18.66
N ASN A 125 -17.90 -6.61 -18.94
CA ASN A 125 -19.27 -6.62 -19.44
C ASN A 125 -19.47 -5.46 -20.42
N GLY A 126 -19.95 -5.74 -21.63
CA GLY A 126 -20.26 -4.71 -22.63
C GLY A 126 -19.08 -3.82 -23.02
N GLY A 127 -17.85 -4.37 -23.02
CA GLY A 127 -16.63 -3.60 -23.31
C GLY A 127 -16.14 -2.70 -22.16
N GLN A 128 -16.78 -2.76 -21.00
CA GLN A 128 -16.37 -2.06 -19.79
C GLN A 128 -15.71 -3.03 -18.80
N SER A 129 -14.67 -2.57 -18.11
CA SER A 129 -14.05 -3.30 -17.00
C SER A 129 -14.59 -2.78 -15.66
N SER A 130 -15.02 -3.68 -14.78
CA SER A 130 -15.29 -3.38 -13.38
C SER A 130 -14.29 -4.10 -12.49
N TRP A 131 -13.62 -3.35 -11.62
CA TRP A 131 -12.60 -3.86 -10.71
C TRP A 131 -13.20 -4.04 -9.31
N PRO A 132 -12.79 -5.08 -8.58
CA PRO A 132 -13.23 -5.28 -7.19
C PRO A 132 -12.55 -4.25 -6.28
N MET A 133 -13.08 -3.03 -6.28
CA MET A 133 -12.65 -1.93 -5.41
C MET A 133 -13.10 -2.24 -3.99
N ARG A 134 -12.17 -2.63 -3.12
CA ARG A 134 -12.46 -2.94 -1.71
C ARG A 134 -12.06 -1.74 -0.85
N SER A 135 -13.04 -1.17 -0.17
CA SER A 135 -12.79 -0.37 1.04
C SER A 135 -12.32 -1.34 2.12
N VAL A 136 -11.02 -1.32 2.43
CA VAL A 136 -10.48 -1.96 3.63
C VAL A 136 -10.63 -1.05 4.84
#